data_AF-A0A2E6XDG2-F1
#
_entry.id   AF-A0A2E6XDG2-F1
#
_cell.length_a   1.000
_cell.length_b   1.000
_cell.length_c   1.000
_cell.angle_alpha   90.00
_cell.angle_beta   90.00
_cell.angle_gamma   90.00
#
_symmetry.space_group_name_H-M   'P 1'
#
loop_
_entity.id
_entity.type
_entity.pdbx_description
1 polymer ?
#
loop_
_entity_poly.entity_id
_entity_poly.type
_entity_poly.pdbx_seq_one_letter_code
_entity_poly.pdbx_strand_id
1 'polypeptide(L)'
;MPEELSNDSPAVLLFPHFESDMYRTAAAEVTGLTEQQLDFESDKWGWSGWSIRRQLSHMASGNFRWFWQRWGAAMYPNGLPSGLPSPEETWALTRSKYDRRLDEDIYWDIGVILEKLHQGLALGQTILANETVGSMRGKEFEFADDGEWPWYYNIHPGLRRDTEVPTRIWFTLETIFRHRYFEHITHLYNIQRIKLAQGLSTESVVPIEGYMSLPGWDLSTP
;
A
#
# COMPACT_ATOMS: atom_id res chain seq x y z
N MET A 1 24.79 -7.20 9.73
CA MET A 1 23.45 -6.68 10.06
C MET A 1 23.41 -5.24 9.57
N PRO A 2 22.36 -4.78 8.88
CA PRO A 2 22.19 -3.35 8.67
C PRO A 2 22.25 -2.67 10.04
N GLU A 3 22.98 -1.57 10.13
CA GLU A 3 23.11 -0.78 11.34
C GLU A 3 21.70 -0.34 11.78
N GLU A 4 21.30 -0.68 13.01
CA GLU A 4 20.00 -0.23 13.52
C GLU A 4 19.99 1.29 13.54
N LEU A 5 19.06 1.89 12.78
CA LEU A 5 18.91 3.34 12.75
C LEU A 5 18.59 3.86 14.15
N SER A 6 19.34 4.88 14.59
CA SER A 6 19.08 5.59 15.84
C SER A 6 17.68 6.21 15.82
N ASN A 7 17.04 6.33 16.99
CA ASN A 7 15.72 6.95 17.13
C ASN A 7 15.67 8.41 16.62
N ASP A 8 16.79 9.13 16.66
CA ASP A 8 16.86 10.51 16.18
C ASP A 8 17.09 10.61 14.67
N SER A 9 17.26 9.48 13.98
CA SER A 9 17.46 9.47 12.52
C SER A 9 16.18 9.90 11.78
N PRO A 10 16.30 10.55 10.62
CA PRO A 10 15.15 10.86 9.77
C PRO A 10 14.38 9.59 9.35
N ALA A 11 13.04 9.61 9.46
CA ALA A 11 12.22 8.44 9.14
C ALA A 11 12.25 8.03 7.66
N VAL A 12 12.61 8.95 6.74
CA VAL A 12 12.80 8.65 5.31
C VAL A 12 13.80 7.51 5.07
N LEU A 13 14.76 7.30 5.99
CA LEU A 13 15.74 6.23 5.89
C LEU A 13 15.14 4.83 6.15
N LEU A 14 13.99 4.74 6.84
CA LEU A 14 13.29 3.46 7.06
C LEU A 14 12.61 2.95 5.80
N PHE A 15 12.10 3.87 4.97
CA PHE A 15 11.24 3.54 3.84
C PHE A 15 11.62 4.33 2.57
N PRO A 16 12.87 4.21 2.08
CA PRO A 16 13.35 5.00 0.94
C PRO A 16 12.52 4.75 -0.35
N HIS A 17 11.95 3.56 -0.49
CA HIS A 17 11.13 3.14 -1.63
C HIS A 17 9.91 4.05 -1.91
N PHE A 18 9.39 4.73 -0.87
CA PHE A 18 8.27 5.66 -1.03
C PHE A 18 8.64 6.92 -1.81
N GLU A 19 9.94 7.24 -1.95
CA GLU A 19 10.38 8.50 -2.56
C GLU A 19 10.08 8.51 -4.06
N SER A 20 10.34 7.39 -4.73
CA SER A 20 10.13 7.30 -6.17
C SER A 20 10.00 5.87 -6.70
N ASP A 21 10.69 4.89 -6.11
CA ASP A 21 10.75 3.53 -6.65
C ASP A 21 9.38 2.85 -6.76
N MET A 22 8.54 2.98 -5.73
CA MET A 22 7.19 2.39 -5.73
C MET A 22 6.31 2.96 -6.84
N TYR A 23 6.40 4.26 -7.12
CA TYR A 23 5.66 4.89 -8.21
C TYR A 23 6.24 4.48 -9.56
N ARG A 24 7.56 4.61 -9.74
CA ARG A 24 8.22 4.35 -11.02
C ARG A 24 8.02 2.93 -11.51
N THR A 25 8.14 1.95 -10.62
CA THR A 25 7.96 0.53 -10.97
C THR A 25 6.51 0.24 -11.34
N ALA A 26 5.52 0.72 -10.57
CA ALA A 26 4.11 0.57 -10.90
C ALA A 26 3.74 1.25 -12.23
N ALA A 27 4.22 2.48 -12.46
CA ALA A 27 3.98 3.22 -13.70
C ALA A 27 4.60 2.52 -14.91
N ALA A 28 5.82 2.00 -14.78
CA ALA A 28 6.49 1.25 -15.85
C ALA A 28 5.68 0.00 -16.23
N GLU A 29 5.20 -0.78 -15.26
CA GLU A 29 4.48 -2.03 -15.55
C GLU A 29 3.18 -1.81 -16.33
N VAL A 30 2.53 -0.66 -16.21
CA VAL A 30 1.25 -0.35 -16.89
C VAL A 30 1.39 0.52 -18.14
N THR A 31 2.59 1.04 -18.41
CA THR A 31 2.83 1.92 -19.55
C THR A 31 2.62 1.18 -20.87
N GLY A 32 1.82 1.77 -21.76
CA GLY A 32 1.56 1.23 -23.10
C GLY A 32 0.60 0.04 -23.15
N LEU A 33 0.04 -0.38 -22.00
CA LEU A 33 -1.01 -1.40 -21.99
C LEU A 33 -2.31 -0.84 -22.59
N THR A 34 -2.98 -1.68 -23.38
CA THR A 34 -4.32 -1.40 -23.91
C THR A 34 -5.39 -1.61 -22.84
N GLU A 35 -6.58 -1.03 -23.02
CA GLU A 35 -7.73 -1.26 -22.14
C GLU A 35 -8.02 -2.75 -21.94
N GLN A 36 -7.96 -3.55 -23.00
CA GLN A 36 -8.18 -5.00 -22.92
C GLN A 36 -7.14 -5.70 -22.03
N GLN A 37 -5.89 -5.26 -22.06
CA GLN A 37 -4.83 -5.82 -21.22
C GLN A 37 -4.94 -5.36 -19.76
N LEU A 38 -5.33 -4.10 -19.55
CA LEU A 38 -5.57 -3.52 -18.24
C LEU A 38 -6.73 -4.21 -17.52
N ASP A 39 -7.74 -4.64 -18.28
CA ASP A 39 -9.01 -5.19 -17.78
C ASP A 39 -9.12 -6.71 -17.93
N PHE A 40 -8.03 -7.38 -18.31
CA PHE A 40 -7.98 -8.85 -18.35
C PHE A 40 -8.17 -9.44 -16.94
N GLU A 41 -9.05 -10.44 -16.84
CA GLU A 41 -9.30 -11.24 -15.64
C GLU A 41 -9.34 -12.72 -16.00
N SER A 42 -9.01 -13.58 -15.02
CA SER A 42 -9.09 -15.02 -15.19
C SER A 42 -9.43 -15.69 -13.86
N ASP A 43 -10.18 -16.78 -13.93
CA ASP A 43 -10.50 -17.68 -12.83
C ASP A 43 -9.47 -18.82 -12.66
N LYS A 44 -8.47 -18.92 -13.55
CA LYS A 44 -7.46 -19.98 -13.54
C LYS A 44 -6.54 -19.90 -12.32
N TRP A 45 -6.26 -18.70 -11.82
CA TRP A 45 -5.43 -18.47 -10.64
C TRP A 45 -6.15 -17.56 -9.64
N GLY A 46 -5.99 -17.81 -8.33
CA GLY A 46 -6.66 -17.00 -7.31
C GLY A 46 -6.27 -15.51 -7.36
N TRP A 47 -5.04 -15.21 -7.79
CA TRP A 47 -4.51 -13.85 -7.93
C TRP A 47 -4.96 -13.13 -9.22
N SER A 48 -5.57 -13.83 -10.19
CA SER A 48 -6.04 -13.24 -11.46
C SER A 48 -7.51 -12.79 -11.45
N GLY A 49 -8.18 -12.88 -10.29
CA GLY A 49 -9.55 -12.40 -10.12
C GLY A 49 -9.69 -10.87 -10.09
N TRP A 50 -8.58 -10.13 -9.93
CA TRP A 50 -8.53 -8.68 -10.10
C TRP A 50 -7.61 -8.35 -11.28
N SER A 51 -8.12 -7.55 -12.23
CA SER A 51 -7.35 -7.04 -13.37
C SER A 51 -6.17 -6.14 -12.96
N ILE A 52 -5.24 -5.88 -13.88
CA ILE A 52 -4.10 -4.97 -13.66
C ILE A 52 -4.59 -3.61 -13.14
N ARG A 53 -5.66 -3.06 -13.74
CA ARG A 53 -6.25 -1.79 -13.30
C ARG A 53 -6.76 -1.85 -11.88
N ARG A 54 -7.44 -2.94 -11.49
CA ARG A 54 -7.96 -3.13 -10.14
C ARG A 54 -6.85 -3.32 -9.11
N GLN A 55 -5.78 -4.02 -9.45
CA GLN A 55 -4.58 -4.14 -8.61
C GLN A 55 -3.96 -2.75 -8.35
N LEU A 56 -3.76 -1.94 -9.40
CA LEU A 56 -3.22 -0.58 -9.26
C LEU A 56 -4.16 0.36 -8.49
N SER A 57 -5.47 0.25 -8.74
CA SER A 57 -6.51 0.99 -8.02
C SER A 57 -6.50 0.67 -6.51
N HIS A 58 -6.29 -0.60 -6.14
CA HIS A 58 -6.09 -0.99 -4.75
C HIS A 58 -4.83 -0.36 -4.15
N MET A 59 -3.70 -0.41 -4.85
CA MET A 59 -2.44 0.23 -4.41
C MET A 59 -2.64 1.72 -4.09
N ALA A 60 -3.31 2.44 -4.99
CA ALA A 60 -3.63 3.85 -4.84
C ALA A 60 -4.57 4.12 -3.64
N SER A 61 -5.72 3.44 -3.57
CA SER A 61 -6.70 3.64 -2.49
C SER A 61 -6.11 3.33 -1.11
N GLY A 62 -5.29 2.30 -1.01
CA GLY A 62 -4.71 1.87 0.27
C GLY A 62 -3.86 2.96 0.93
N ASN A 63 -3.17 3.81 0.18
CA ASN A 63 -2.37 4.90 0.76
C ASN A 63 -3.26 5.91 1.49
N PHE A 64 -4.38 6.32 0.89
CA PHE A 64 -5.31 7.23 1.55
C PHE A 64 -6.02 6.56 2.73
N ARG A 65 -6.42 5.29 2.61
CA ARG A 65 -7.08 4.57 3.72
C ARG A 65 -6.17 4.42 4.94
N TRP A 66 -4.88 4.23 4.75
CA TRP A 66 -3.96 4.02 5.87
C TRP A 66 -3.33 5.31 6.40
N PHE A 67 -2.91 6.23 5.52
CA PHE A 67 -2.29 7.49 5.95
C PHE A 67 -3.32 8.57 6.27
N TRP A 68 -4.39 8.67 5.48
CA TRP A 68 -5.38 9.72 5.70
C TRP A 68 -6.50 9.30 6.64
N GLN A 69 -7.26 8.23 6.33
CA GLN A 69 -8.43 7.87 7.13
C GLN A 69 -8.07 7.53 8.58
N ARG A 70 -6.87 6.99 8.84
CA ARG A 70 -6.44 6.63 10.20
C ARG A 70 -5.64 7.73 10.91
N TRP A 71 -4.86 8.51 10.19
CA TRP A 71 -3.94 9.50 10.80
C TRP A 71 -4.14 10.95 10.36
N GLY A 72 -4.84 11.19 9.25
CA GLY A 72 -4.91 12.49 8.58
C GLY A 72 -5.30 13.64 9.49
N ALA A 73 -6.35 13.47 10.30
CA ALA A 73 -6.81 14.50 11.23
C ALA A 73 -5.80 14.80 12.35
N ALA A 74 -5.07 13.79 12.83
CA ALA A 74 -4.07 13.95 13.88
C ALA A 74 -2.76 14.56 13.36
N MET A 75 -2.36 14.20 12.13
CA MET A 75 -1.11 14.66 11.51
C MET A 75 -1.22 16.03 10.85
N TYR A 76 -2.41 16.37 10.34
CA TYR A 76 -2.63 17.58 9.57
C TYR A 76 -3.77 18.42 10.16
N PRO A 77 -3.63 18.89 11.42
CA PRO A 77 -4.69 19.67 12.09
C PRO A 77 -4.99 21.00 11.38
N ASN A 78 -4.04 21.51 10.58
CA ASN A 78 -4.16 22.76 9.83
C ASN A 78 -4.51 22.54 8.35
N GLY A 79 -4.92 21.33 7.97
CA GLY A 79 -5.25 20.97 6.58
C GLY A 79 -4.12 20.25 5.85
N LEU A 80 -4.47 19.69 4.69
CA LEU A 80 -3.60 18.85 3.88
C LEU A 80 -2.41 19.63 3.28
N PRO A 81 -1.25 18.97 3.13
CA PRO A 81 -0.16 19.47 2.31
C PRO A 81 -0.61 19.87 0.90
N SER A 82 0.01 20.91 0.34
CA SER A 82 -0.25 21.34 -1.03
C SER A 82 0.06 20.23 -2.04
N GLY A 83 -0.76 20.08 -3.08
CA GLY A 83 -0.58 19.04 -4.10
C GLY A 83 -1.20 17.69 -3.76
N LEU A 84 -1.90 17.59 -2.63
CA LEU A 84 -2.76 16.46 -2.30
C LEU A 84 -4.22 16.75 -2.70
N PRO A 85 -5.06 15.70 -2.86
CA PRO A 85 -6.50 15.81 -3.08
C PRO A 85 -7.18 16.78 -2.10
N SER A 86 -8.32 17.35 -2.49
CA SER A 86 -9.10 18.16 -1.57
C SER A 86 -9.55 17.32 -0.35
N PRO A 87 -9.92 17.93 0.79
CA PRO A 87 -10.45 17.17 1.92
C PRO A 87 -11.66 16.28 1.53
N GLU A 88 -12.54 16.79 0.67
CA GLU A 88 -13.70 16.08 0.14
C GLU A 88 -13.29 14.88 -0.72
N GLU A 89 -12.36 15.10 -1.65
CA GLU A 89 -11.84 14.05 -2.52
C GLU A 89 -11.11 12.98 -1.69
N THR A 90 -10.34 13.38 -0.68
CA THR A 90 -9.61 12.44 0.17
C THR A 90 -10.55 11.49 0.92
N TRP A 91 -11.73 11.97 1.32
CA TRP A 91 -12.77 11.09 1.87
C TRP A 91 -13.35 10.15 0.81
N ALA A 92 -13.60 10.62 -0.41
CA ALA A 92 -14.09 9.77 -1.51
C ALA A 92 -13.11 8.64 -1.83
N LEU A 93 -11.79 8.93 -1.87
CA LEU A 93 -10.72 7.96 -2.11
C LEU A 93 -10.67 6.81 -1.08
N THR A 94 -11.28 7.01 0.09
CA THR A 94 -11.37 6.01 1.18
C THR A 94 -12.75 5.34 1.32
N ARG A 95 -13.77 5.80 0.57
CA ARG A 95 -15.17 5.39 0.74
C ARG A 95 -15.78 4.74 -0.51
N SER A 96 -14.94 4.16 -1.36
CA SER A 96 -15.40 3.37 -2.51
C SER A 96 -16.38 2.29 -2.08
N LYS A 97 -17.44 2.11 -2.88
CA LYS A 97 -18.37 0.99 -2.78
C LYS A 97 -17.78 -0.33 -3.29
N TYR A 98 -16.66 -0.27 -4.00
CA TYR A 98 -15.93 -1.44 -4.47
C TYR A 98 -14.90 -1.88 -3.41
N ASP A 99 -14.80 -3.20 -3.21
CA ASP A 99 -13.94 -3.77 -2.17
C ASP A 99 -12.50 -3.27 -2.29
N ARG A 100 -12.06 -2.56 -1.24
CA ARG A 100 -10.68 -2.11 -0.96
C ARG A 100 -9.96 -1.39 -2.11
N ARG A 101 -10.65 -0.83 -3.09
CA ARG A 101 -10.03 -0.11 -4.23
C ARG A 101 -10.69 1.25 -4.45
N LEU A 102 -10.22 2.03 -5.42
CA LEU A 102 -10.89 3.29 -5.78
C LEU A 102 -12.29 3.00 -6.34
N ASP A 103 -13.16 4.00 -6.33
CA ASP A 103 -14.49 3.85 -6.91
C ASP A 103 -14.38 3.75 -8.43
N GLU A 104 -14.76 2.62 -9.02
CA GLU A 104 -14.62 2.35 -10.45
C GLU A 104 -15.48 3.30 -11.30
N ASP A 105 -16.56 3.88 -10.75
CA ASP A 105 -17.41 4.83 -11.48
C ASP A 105 -16.79 6.23 -11.54
N ILE A 106 -15.79 6.51 -10.70
CA ILE A 106 -15.14 7.83 -10.57
C ILE A 106 -13.71 7.77 -11.09
N TYR A 107 -12.98 6.70 -10.74
CA TYR A 107 -11.56 6.52 -10.98
C TYR A 107 -11.33 5.23 -11.77
N TRP A 108 -11.63 5.28 -13.06
CA TRP A 108 -11.36 4.17 -13.98
C TRP A 108 -10.13 4.42 -14.85
N ASP A 109 -9.93 5.64 -15.35
CA ASP A 109 -8.81 5.95 -16.23
C ASP A 109 -7.45 5.62 -15.58
N ILE A 110 -6.58 4.94 -16.32
CA ILE A 110 -5.30 4.46 -15.78
C ILE A 110 -4.36 5.61 -15.41
N GLY A 111 -4.41 6.71 -16.17
CA GLY A 111 -3.65 7.92 -15.87
C GLY A 111 -4.12 8.56 -14.56
N VAL A 112 -5.43 8.63 -14.35
CA VAL A 112 -6.02 9.10 -13.09
C VAL A 112 -5.63 8.20 -11.92
N ILE A 113 -5.69 6.87 -12.07
CA ILE A 113 -5.29 5.94 -11.01
C ILE A 113 -3.80 6.12 -10.65
N LEU A 114 -2.92 6.30 -11.66
CA LEU A 114 -1.51 6.59 -11.45
C LEU A 114 -1.30 7.93 -10.73
N GLU A 115 -2.07 8.96 -11.08
CA GLU A 115 -2.04 10.24 -10.38
C GLU A 115 -2.40 10.07 -8.90
N LYS A 116 -3.45 9.28 -8.60
CA LYS A 116 -3.85 8.99 -7.21
C LYS A 116 -2.82 8.15 -6.46
N LEU A 117 -2.18 7.19 -7.13
CA LEU A 117 -1.05 6.48 -6.54
C LEU A 117 0.09 7.45 -6.18
N HIS A 118 0.46 8.34 -7.10
CA HIS A 118 1.51 9.34 -6.87
C HIS A 118 1.17 10.27 -5.70
N GLN A 119 -0.06 10.80 -5.65
CA GLN A 119 -0.54 11.64 -4.55
C GLN A 119 -0.53 10.88 -3.20
N GLY A 120 -0.95 9.62 -3.18
CA GLY A 120 -0.92 8.80 -1.97
C GLY A 120 0.50 8.51 -1.46
N LEU A 121 1.46 8.31 -2.37
CA LEU A 121 2.88 8.14 -2.03
C LEU A 121 3.50 9.46 -1.55
N ALA A 122 3.15 10.59 -2.17
CA ALA A 122 3.58 11.93 -1.75
C ALA A 122 3.08 12.28 -0.34
N LEU A 123 1.87 11.86 0.02
CA LEU A 123 1.37 11.95 1.40
C LEU A 123 2.25 11.14 2.36
N GLY A 124 2.58 9.90 2.00
CA GLY A 124 3.50 9.06 2.78
C GLY A 124 4.88 9.71 2.95
N GLN A 125 5.44 10.28 1.88
CA GLN A 125 6.70 11.01 1.91
C GLN A 125 6.65 12.24 2.82
N THR A 126 5.56 13.00 2.78
CA THR A 126 5.37 14.16 3.66
C THR A 126 5.34 13.75 5.12
N ILE A 127 4.72 12.61 5.45
CA ILE A 127 4.76 12.06 6.80
C ILE A 127 6.20 11.69 7.16
N LEU A 128 6.89 10.87 6.36
CA LEU A 128 8.26 10.44 6.65
C LEU A 128 9.25 11.62 6.82
N ALA A 129 9.09 12.70 6.04
CA ALA A 129 9.94 13.88 6.13
C ALA A 129 9.75 14.67 7.43
N ASN A 130 8.61 14.53 8.11
CA ASN A 130 8.29 15.21 9.37
C ASN A 130 8.48 14.31 10.61
N GLU A 131 8.93 13.08 10.43
CA GLU A 131 9.06 12.09 11.50
C GLU A 131 10.52 11.66 11.69
N THR A 132 10.82 11.18 12.89
CA THR A 132 12.07 10.49 13.24
C THR A 132 11.78 9.00 13.38
N VAL A 133 12.82 8.17 13.35
CA VAL A 133 12.68 6.73 13.62
C VAL A 133 11.98 6.48 14.96
N GLY A 134 12.33 7.23 16.00
CA GLY A 134 11.72 7.13 17.32
C GLY A 134 10.24 7.50 17.31
N SER A 135 9.85 8.57 16.61
CA SER A 135 8.44 8.96 16.52
C SER A 135 7.61 7.98 15.71
N MET A 136 8.17 7.37 14.64
CA MET A 136 7.50 6.31 13.87
C MET A 136 7.18 5.08 14.73
N ARG A 137 8.08 4.74 15.65
CA ARG A 137 7.94 3.60 16.58
C ARG A 137 7.00 3.91 17.74
N GLY A 138 6.94 5.17 18.19
CA GLY A 138 6.15 5.59 19.35
C GLY A 138 4.72 6.04 19.04
N LYS A 139 4.46 6.58 17.84
CA LYS A 139 3.11 7.00 17.43
C LYS A 139 2.26 5.78 17.09
N GLU A 140 1.21 5.56 17.87
CA GLU A 140 0.32 4.42 17.71
C GLU A 140 -1.16 4.82 17.70
N PHE A 141 -2.01 4.02 17.05
CA PHE A 141 -3.46 4.09 17.19
C PHE A 141 -4.04 2.70 17.47
N GLU A 142 -5.14 2.67 18.23
CA GLU A 142 -5.85 1.43 18.53
C GLU A 142 -6.59 0.90 17.30
N PHE A 143 -6.47 -0.40 17.05
CA PHE A 143 -7.25 -1.12 16.07
C PHE A 143 -7.80 -2.39 16.71
N ALA A 144 -9.10 -2.60 16.55
CA ALA A 144 -9.72 -3.88 16.85
C ALA A 144 -9.95 -4.60 15.52
N ASP A 145 -9.36 -5.79 15.36
CA ASP A 145 -9.86 -6.73 14.36
C ASP A 145 -11.01 -7.55 14.96
N ASP A 146 -11.71 -8.27 14.10
CA ASP A 146 -12.67 -9.31 14.46
C ASP A 146 -12.00 -10.69 14.58
N GLY A 147 -10.67 -10.72 14.64
CA GLY A 147 -9.85 -11.93 14.61
C GLY A 147 -9.55 -12.47 13.21
N GLU A 148 -9.97 -11.80 12.12
CA GLU A 148 -9.81 -12.31 10.75
C GLU A 148 -8.36 -12.27 10.21
N TRP A 149 -7.42 -11.61 10.91
CA TRP A 149 -6.07 -11.37 10.40
C TRP A 149 -4.95 -12.00 11.26
N PRO A 150 -5.04 -13.30 11.64
CA PRO A 150 -4.10 -13.92 12.57
C PRO A 150 -2.66 -13.99 12.04
N TRP A 151 -2.47 -13.93 10.71
CA TRP A 151 -1.15 -13.92 10.07
C TRP A 151 -0.47 -12.55 10.12
N TYR A 152 -1.24 -11.46 10.25
CA TYR A 152 -0.73 -10.09 10.26
C TYR A 152 0.21 -9.85 11.46
N TYR A 153 -0.08 -10.55 12.55
CA TYR A 153 0.70 -10.65 13.77
C TYR A 153 2.11 -11.20 13.59
N ASN A 154 2.30 -12.12 12.64
CA ASN A 154 3.57 -12.82 12.45
C ASN A 154 4.53 -12.05 11.55
N ILE A 155 3.99 -11.12 10.76
CA ILE A 155 4.78 -10.40 9.75
C ILE A 155 5.14 -8.97 10.14
N HIS A 156 4.48 -8.43 11.17
CA HIS A 156 4.77 -7.12 11.74
C HIS A 156 5.35 -7.28 13.15
N PRO A 157 6.68 -7.44 13.29
CA PRO A 157 7.32 -7.50 14.60
C PRO A 157 7.08 -6.20 15.37
N GLY A 158 6.90 -6.33 16.70
CA GLY A 158 6.78 -5.21 17.62
C GLY A 158 5.35 -4.67 17.81
N LEU A 159 4.33 -5.30 17.20
CA LEU A 159 2.94 -4.94 17.46
C LEU A 159 2.55 -5.20 18.91
N ARG A 160 2.15 -4.15 19.60
CA ARG A 160 1.58 -4.24 20.94
C ARG A 160 0.17 -4.82 20.87
N ARG A 161 -0.12 -5.80 21.71
CA ARG A 161 -1.41 -6.48 21.80
C ARG A 161 -1.99 -6.35 23.19
N ASP A 162 -3.30 -6.30 23.26
CA ASP A 162 -4.02 -6.36 24.53
C ASP A 162 -3.94 -7.81 25.06
N THR A 163 -3.61 -7.96 26.33
CA THR A 163 -3.44 -9.28 26.97
C THR A 163 -4.76 -9.92 27.35
N GLU A 164 -5.83 -9.15 27.42
CA GLU A 164 -7.18 -9.59 27.77
C GLU A 164 -8.09 -9.72 26.54
N VAL A 165 -7.89 -8.85 25.54
CA VAL A 165 -8.65 -8.85 24.28
C VAL A 165 -7.71 -9.05 23.09
N PRO A 166 -7.40 -10.30 22.68
CA PRO A 166 -6.36 -10.58 21.68
C PRO A 166 -6.57 -9.93 20.31
N THR A 167 -7.80 -9.52 19.99
CA THR A 167 -8.16 -8.81 18.76
C THR A 167 -7.92 -7.30 18.81
N ARG A 168 -7.60 -6.75 19.99
CA ARG A 168 -7.22 -5.35 20.16
C ARG A 168 -5.69 -5.21 20.09
N ILE A 169 -5.25 -4.36 19.18
CA ILE A 169 -3.83 -4.08 18.92
C ILE A 169 -3.57 -2.59 18.75
N TRP A 170 -2.30 -2.22 18.79
CA TRP A 170 -1.86 -0.86 18.51
C TRP A 170 -0.88 -0.85 17.34
N PHE A 171 -1.31 -0.19 16.27
CA PHE A 171 -0.49 -0.01 15.09
C PHE A 171 0.41 1.19 15.26
N THR A 172 1.72 0.95 15.27
CA THR A 172 2.69 2.03 15.13
C THR A 172 2.68 2.58 13.72
N LEU A 173 3.08 3.84 13.58
CA LEU A 173 3.23 4.46 12.26
C LEU A 173 4.25 3.70 11.40
N GLU A 174 5.36 3.22 11.99
CA GLU A 174 6.31 2.33 11.30
C GLU A 174 5.62 1.08 10.74
N THR A 175 4.75 0.44 11.52
CA THR A 175 4.04 -0.76 11.09
C THR A 175 3.13 -0.48 9.88
N ILE A 176 2.49 0.68 9.83
CA ILE A 176 1.64 1.07 8.71
C ILE A 176 2.45 1.25 7.43
N PHE A 177 3.59 1.93 7.52
CA PHE A 177 4.46 2.09 6.35
C PHE A 177 4.99 0.76 5.84
N ARG A 178 5.39 -0.13 6.75
CA ARG A 178 5.80 -1.50 6.42
C ARG A 178 4.67 -2.29 5.75
N HIS A 179 3.46 -2.22 6.31
CA HIS A 179 2.26 -2.81 5.73
C HIS A 179 2.02 -2.27 4.32
N ARG A 180 2.04 -0.94 4.12
CA ARG A 180 1.83 -0.34 2.81
C ARG A 180 2.89 -0.75 1.80
N TYR A 181 4.16 -0.83 2.20
CA TYR A 181 5.23 -1.33 1.34
C TYR A 181 4.96 -2.78 0.91
N PHE A 182 4.64 -3.68 1.84
CA PHE A 182 4.34 -5.09 1.54
C PHE A 182 3.13 -5.27 0.63
N GLU A 183 2.07 -4.47 0.83
CA GLU A 183 0.91 -4.45 -0.07
C GLU A 183 1.33 -4.02 -1.49
N HIS A 184 2.13 -2.95 -1.64
CA HIS A 184 2.54 -2.49 -2.96
C HIS A 184 3.33 -3.54 -3.73
N ILE A 185 4.35 -4.14 -3.12
CA ILE A 185 5.15 -5.15 -3.81
C ILE A 185 4.32 -6.39 -4.15
N THR A 186 3.37 -6.77 -3.30
CA THR A 186 2.46 -7.90 -3.57
C THR A 186 1.55 -7.62 -4.76
N HIS A 187 0.94 -6.43 -4.80
CA HIS A 187 0.05 -6.04 -5.89
C HIS A 187 0.80 -5.79 -7.20
N LEU A 188 2.03 -5.27 -7.12
CA LEU A 188 2.93 -5.14 -8.28
C LEU A 188 3.32 -6.52 -8.84
N TYR A 189 3.62 -7.48 -7.96
CA TYR A 189 3.88 -8.86 -8.37
C TYR A 189 2.65 -9.50 -9.05
N ASN A 190 1.43 -9.23 -8.54
CA ASN A 190 0.20 -9.67 -9.21
C ASN A 190 0.05 -9.06 -10.61
N ILE A 191 0.32 -7.77 -10.77
CA ILE A 191 0.32 -7.11 -12.09
C ILE A 191 1.27 -7.84 -13.05
N GLN A 192 2.50 -8.14 -12.61
CA GLN A 192 3.48 -8.86 -13.42
C GLN A 192 3.00 -10.26 -13.81
N ARG A 193 2.39 -11.01 -12.89
CA ARG A 193 1.83 -12.33 -13.19
C ARG A 193 0.66 -12.27 -14.18
N ILE A 194 -0.19 -11.26 -14.07
CA ILE A 194 -1.29 -11.04 -15.01
C ILE A 194 -0.76 -10.66 -16.40
N LYS A 195 0.32 -9.87 -16.48
CA LYS A 195 1.02 -9.58 -17.74
C LYS A 195 1.57 -10.86 -18.38
N LEU A 196 2.26 -11.69 -17.60
CA LEU A 196 2.81 -12.97 -18.08
C LEU A 196 1.71 -13.92 -18.58
N ALA A 197 0.54 -13.94 -17.92
CA ALA A 197 -0.60 -14.77 -18.34
C ALA A 197 -1.14 -14.38 -19.73
N GLN A 198 -0.90 -13.13 -20.13
CA GLN A 198 -1.26 -12.58 -21.44
C GLN A 198 -0.11 -12.64 -22.46
N GLY A 199 1.04 -13.22 -22.10
CA GLY A 199 2.24 -13.27 -22.94
C GLY A 199 3.03 -11.96 -23.03
N LEU A 200 2.86 -11.05 -22.06
CA LEU A 200 3.54 -9.76 -22.00
C LEU A 200 4.81 -9.82 -21.14
N SER A 201 5.78 -8.95 -21.41
CA SER A 201 7.00 -8.79 -20.61
C SER A 201 6.77 -7.98 -19.34
N THR A 202 7.55 -8.24 -18.30
CA THR A 202 7.63 -7.41 -17.08
C THR A 202 8.75 -6.38 -17.22
N GLU A 203 8.62 -5.24 -16.54
CA GLU A 203 9.55 -4.10 -16.65
C GLU A 203 10.55 -4.01 -15.50
N SER A 204 10.28 -4.68 -14.38
CA SER A 204 11.10 -4.59 -13.17
C SER A 204 11.18 -5.90 -12.40
N VAL A 205 12.13 -6.00 -11.46
CA VAL A 205 12.20 -7.11 -10.51
C VAL A 205 11.51 -6.69 -9.22
N VAL A 206 10.49 -7.45 -8.79
CA VAL A 206 9.82 -7.25 -7.51
C VAL A 206 10.50 -8.09 -6.43
N PRO A 207 10.90 -7.52 -5.29
CA PRO A 207 11.49 -8.28 -4.20
C PRO A 207 10.47 -9.23 -3.57
N ILE A 208 10.88 -10.46 -3.26
CA ILE A 208 10.08 -11.44 -2.52
C ILE A 208 10.28 -11.22 -1.02
N GLU A 209 9.54 -10.27 -0.48
CA GLU A 209 9.59 -9.82 0.91
C GLU A 209 8.18 -9.72 1.51
N GLY A 210 8.09 -9.52 2.82
CA GLY A 210 6.80 -9.34 3.49
C GLY A 210 5.89 -10.52 3.23
N TYR A 211 4.64 -10.27 2.80
CA TYR A 211 3.62 -11.33 2.67
C TYR A 211 4.07 -12.45 1.75
N MET A 212 4.78 -12.09 0.67
CA MET A 212 5.29 -13.04 -0.30
C MET A 212 6.37 -13.98 0.25
N SER A 213 6.94 -13.68 1.42
CA SER A 213 7.88 -14.57 2.12
C SER A 213 7.21 -15.51 3.13
N LEU A 214 5.90 -15.38 3.37
CA LEU A 214 5.20 -16.22 4.34
C LEU A 214 5.03 -17.66 3.81
N PRO A 215 5.15 -18.68 4.68
CA PRO A 215 4.80 -20.05 4.32
C PRO A 215 3.36 -20.14 3.80
N GLY A 216 3.18 -20.77 2.64
CA GLY A 216 1.87 -20.95 2.01
C GLY A 216 1.38 -19.76 1.18
N TRP A 217 2.15 -18.68 1.06
CA TRP A 217 1.83 -17.62 0.12
C TRP A 217 1.92 -18.13 -1.33
N ASP A 218 0.91 -17.81 -2.14
CA ASP A 218 0.86 -18.25 -3.55
C ASP A 218 1.79 -17.41 -4.43
N LEU A 219 2.93 -18.01 -4.80
CA LEU A 219 3.92 -17.45 -5.73
C LEU A 219 3.86 -18.07 -7.13
N SER A 220 2.82 -18.85 -7.46
CA SER A 220 2.67 -19.48 -8.76
C SER A 220 2.70 -18.45 -9.89
N THR A 221 3.28 -18.85 -11.03
CA THR A 221 3.32 -18.08 -12.28
C THR A 221 2.63 -18.87 -13.40
N PRO A 222 2.12 -18.19 -14.45
CA PRO A 222 1.55 -18.83 -15.63
C PRO A 222 2.44 -19.81 -16.38
#